data_AF-A0A359B3L6-F1
#
_entry.id   AF-A0A359B3L6-F1
#
_cell.length_a   1.000
_cell.length_b   1.000
_cell.length_c   1.000
_cell.angle_alpha   90.00
_cell.angle_beta   90.00
_cell.angle_gamma   90.00
#
_symmetry.space_group_name_H-M   'P 1'
#
loop_
_entity.id
_entity.type
_entity.pdbx_description
1 polymer ?
#
loop_
_entity_poly.entity_id
_entity_poly.type
_entity_poly.pdbx_seq_one_letter_code
_entity_poly.pdbx_strand_id
1 'polypeptide(L)'
;MELLLSDKRGFSLVEMMVALAILGIVLALGFQFYAFGANSFNAGQSQSNVQQNTRLAASIISKEVRFVDSLEIINVNESYTFSPEKRYIYVKDDSFKIRKNGVEESILESISNNIIFSLEFIRDKKGDRVLYFEVSADNSGRISTVDSEVQILNIEDVGIKPMEPENSAFSGNAICYTITDAASVAAAITSFDDPAQNATKLDLPTVPSGYTIAINTSDKTDVIDTDGTVAPPTVATTVTLVFTVTKTSDGTTADTVELEVLVPAYIDFISFDGVGINIAAGIIDNTTFEMEYNLDGGSDGSSGSWFSASEGNTPVTFVPGHVWVRETEYPSNMHWVQPRIDSPAEPPDVYLSHDNKQDATFMKFSKNGTQVNADDGYEYKVNSADWADIMNDTVVDSSNQNTIIVRVKATQTKLASQETANLD
;
A
#
# COMPACT_ATOMS: atom_id res chain seq x y z
N MET A 1 104.63 -12.48 -51.02
CA MET A 1 103.37 -13.20 -50.71
C MET A 1 103.65 -14.03 -49.48
N GLU A 2 103.24 -13.50 -48.32
CA GLU A 2 103.28 -14.17 -47.03
C GLU A 2 102.57 -15.52 -47.10
N LEU A 3 103.12 -16.54 -46.42
CA LEU A 3 102.35 -17.70 -46.01
C LEU A 3 102.77 -18.08 -44.59
N LEU A 4 101.91 -17.63 -43.68
CA LEU A 4 101.79 -17.88 -42.26
C LEU A 4 102.32 -19.25 -41.81
N LEU A 5 103.28 -19.22 -40.88
CA LEU A 5 103.62 -20.35 -40.01
C LEU A 5 102.38 -20.75 -39.20
N SER A 6 101.91 -21.99 -39.37
CA SER A 6 100.90 -22.61 -38.51
C SER A 6 101.52 -22.96 -37.17
N ASP A 7 101.33 -22.07 -36.18
CA ASP A 7 101.68 -22.31 -34.77
C ASP A 7 100.69 -23.33 -34.19
N LYS A 8 101.08 -24.61 -34.12
CA LYS A 8 100.27 -25.68 -33.52
C LYS A 8 100.52 -25.75 -32.01
N ARG A 9 100.10 -24.72 -31.26
CA ARG A 9 100.04 -24.79 -29.80
C ARG A 9 98.76 -25.51 -29.38
N GLY A 10 98.89 -26.72 -28.84
CA GLY A 10 97.79 -27.39 -28.17
C GLY A 10 97.44 -26.68 -26.85
N PHE A 11 96.19 -26.79 -26.41
CA PHE A 11 95.78 -26.23 -25.12
C PHE A 11 96.52 -26.92 -23.98
N SER A 12 97.00 -26.12 -23.03
CA SER A 12 97.48 -26.68 -21.76
C SER A 12 96.31 -27.32 -21.00
N LEU A 13 96.58 -28.44 -20.32
CA LEU A 13 95.59 -29.10 -19.46
C LEU A 13 95.04 -28.13 -18.41
N VAL A 14 95.88 -27.20 -17.94
CA VAL A 14 95.51 -26.13 -17.00
C VAL A 14 94.55 -25.12 -17.64
N GLU A 15 94.72 -24.74 -18.91
CA GLU A 15 93.81 -23.82 -19.61
C GLU A 15 92.43 -24.42 -19.78
N MET A 16 92.34 -25.70 -20.16
CA MET A 16 91.05 -26.39 -20.26
C MET A 16 90.36 -26.52 -18.90
N MET A 17 91.11 -26.75 -17.83
CA MET A 17 90.56 -26.77 -16.48
C MET A 17 90.03 -25.38 -16.07
N VAL A 18 90.76 -24.31 -16.36
CA VAL A 18 90.32 -22.94 -16.05
C VAL A 18 89.11 -22.54 -16.90
N ALA A 19 89.10 -22.86 -18.20
CA ALA A 19 87.99 -22.56 -19.09
C ALA A 19 86.70 -23.28 -18.67
N LEU A 20 86.79 -24.57 -18.31
CA LEU A 20 85.66 -25.34 -17.80
C LEU A 20 85.18 -24.83 -16.44
N ALA A 21 86.10 -24.41 -15.56
CA ALA A 21 85.75 -23.82 -14.28
C ALA A 21 84.97 -22.50 -14.46
N ILE A 22 85.43 -21.62 -15.36
CA ILE A 22 84.74 -20.35 -15.67
C ILE A 22 83.38 -20.63 -16.34
N LEU A 23 83.32 -21.57 -17.29
CA LEU A 23 82.07 -21.94 -17.94
C LEU A 23 81.05 -22.49 -16.93
N GLY A 24 81.49 -23.31 -15.97
CA GLY A 24 80.65 -23.81 -14.89
C GLY A 24 80.06 -22.69 -14.03
N ILE A 25 80.88 -21.68 -13.69
CA ILE A 25 80.43 -20.49 -12.95
C ILE A 25 79.41 -19.70 -13.76
N VAL A 26 79.67 -19.45 -15.05
CA VAL A 26 78.77 -18.70 -15.93
C VAL A 26 77.43 -19.41 -16.09
N LEU A 27 77.43 -20.72 -16.30
CA LEU A 27 76.21 -21.52 -16.40
C LEU A 27 75.42 -21.54 -15.08
N ALA A 28 76.11 -21.64 -13.93
CA ALA A 28 75.47 -21.59 -12.62
C ALA A 28 74.79 -20.22 -12.37
N LEU A 29 75.46 -19.12 -12.69
CA LEU A 29 74.89 -17.77 -12.60
C LEU A 29 73.71 -17.58 -13.56
N GLY A 30 73.81 -18.11 -14.78
CA GLY A 30 72.73 -18.08 -15.76
C GLY A 30 71.49 -18.84 -15.27
N PHE A 31 71.68 -20.04 -14.72
CA PHE A 31 70.59 -20.84 -14.15
C PHE A 31 69.95 -20.14 -12.94
N GLN A 32 70.74 -19.51 -12.08
CA GLN A 32 70.21 -18.73 -10.95
C GLN A 32 69.34 -17.56 -11.41
N PHE A 33 69.78 -16.80 -12.41
CA PHE A 33 68.99 -15.70 -12.98
C PHE A 33 67.69 -16.18 -13.62
N TYR A 34 67.76 -17.28 -14.38
CA TYR A 34 66.58 -17.90 -14.99
C TYR A 34 65.59 -18.39 -13.92
N ALA A 35 66.07 -19.14 -12.94
CA ALA A 35 65.23 -19.66 -11.85
C ALA A 35 64.60 -18.53 -11.04
N PHE A 36 65.35 -17.46 -10.77
CA PHE A 36 64.82 -16.25 -10.14
C PHE A 36 63.70 -15.63 -10.98
N GLY A 37 63.94 -15.38 -12.27
CA GLY A 37 62.94 -14.78 -13.17
C GLY A 37 61.67 -15.62 -13.29
N ALA A 38 61.80 -16.95 -13.46
CA ALA A 38 60.67 -17.86 -13.55
C ALA A 38 59.86 -17.89 -12.24
N ASN A 39 60.52 -17.98 -11.09
CA ASN A 39 59.84 -17.97 -9.79
C ASN A 39 59.17 -16.63 -9.49
N SER A 40 59.82 -15.51 -9.82
CA SER A 40 59.24 -14.16 -9.67
C SER A 40 58.02 -13.95 -10.56
N PHE A 41 58.07 -14.44 -11.81
CA PHE A 41 56.93 -14.37 -12.72
C PHE A 41 55.76 -15.22 -12.23
N ASN A 42 56.02 -16.48 -11.83
CA ASN A 42 54.99 -17.37 -11.30
C ASN A 42 54.35 -16.81 -10.02
N ALA A 43 55.16 -16.29 -9.09
CA ALA A 43 54.66 -15.64 -7.88
C ALA A 43 53.81 -14.40 -8.20
N GLY A 44 54.23 -13.59 -9.18
CA GLY A 44 53.47 -12.45 -9.68
C GLY A 44 52.14 -12.85 -10.31
N GLN A 45 52.13 -13.92 -11.11
CA GLN A 45 50.93 -14.45 -11.75
C GLN A 45 49.93 -15.00 -10.71
N SER A 46 50.39 -15.84 -9.78
CA SER A 46 49.54 -16.36 -8.70
C SER A 46 48.94 -15.23 -7.86
N GLN A 47 49.74 -14.23 -7.49
CA GLN A 47 49.28 -13.06 -6.74
C GLN A 47 48.24 -12.25 -7.51
N SER A 48 48.46 -12.03 -8.81
CA SER A 48 47.52 -11.31 -9.67
C SER A 48 46.20 -12.08 -9.85
N ASN A 49 46.28 -13.40 -10.02
CA ASN A 49 45.13 -14.27 -10.18
C ASN A 49 44.23 -14.25 -8.94
N VAL A 50 44.77 -14.42 -7.74
CA VAL A 50 43.94 -14.39 -6.51
C VAL A 50 43.26 -13.03 -6.35
N GLN A 51 43.99 -11.93 -6.55
CA GLN A 51 43.41 -10.59 -6.42
C GLN A 51 42.29 -10.29 -7.44
N GLN A 52 42.48 -10.68 -8.70
CA GLN A 52 41.46 -10.48 -9.74
C GLN A 52 40.21 -11.32 -9.46
N ASN A 53 40.39 -12.59 -9.08
CA ASN A 53 39.28 -13.48 -8.81
C ASN A 53 38.49 -13.09 -7.55
N THR A 54 39.16 -12.70 -6.46
CA THR A 54 38.48 -12.22 -5.25
C THR A 54 37.64 -10.98 -5.55
N ARG A 55 38.18 -10.02 -6.31
CA ARG A 55 37.44 -8.80 -6.72
C ARG A 55 36.28 -9.11 -7.65
N LEU A 56 36.46 -10.03 -8.59
CA LEU A 56 35.39 -10.44 -9.50
C LEU A 56 34.25 -11.12 -8.73
N ALA A 57 34.57 -12.04 -7.82
CA ALA A 57 33.60 -12.67 -6.93
C ALA A 57 32.82 -11.62 -6.12
N ALA A 58 33.51 -10.69 -5.46
CA ALA A 58 32.87 -9.63 -4.69
C ALA A 58 31.97 -8.72 -5.56
N SER A 59 32.41 -8.38 -6.77
CA SER A 59 31.61 -7.61 -7.73
C SER A 59 30.36 -8.36 -8.20
N ILE A 60 30.46 -9.68 -8.40
CA ILE A 60 29.33 -10.52 -8.80
C ILE A 60 28.31 -10.59 -7.67
N ILE A 61 28.74 -10.89 -6.44
CA ILE A 61 27.87 -10.90 -5.26
C ILE A 61 27.15 -9.56 -5.15
N SER A 62 27.90 -8.46 -5.21
CA SER A 62 27.33 -7.12 -5.07
C SER A 62 26.27 -6.83 -6.12
N LYS A 63 26.50 -7.25 -7.37
CA LYS A 63 25.54 -7.07 -8.46
C LYS A 63 24.28 -7.93 -8.26
N GLU A 64 24.44 -9.17 -7.84
CA GLU A 64 23.34 -10.12 -7.63
C GLU A 64 22.44 -9.71 -6.46
N VAL A 65 23.02 -9.23 -5.36
CA VAL A 65 22.26 -8.94 -4.12
C VAL A 65 21.64 -7.55 -4.06
N ARG A 66 22.10 -6.59 -4.89
CA ARG A 66 21.67 -5.19 -4.80
C ARG A 66 20.15 -4.98 -4.95
N PHE A 67 19.49 -5.84 -5.72
CA PHE A 67 18.09 -5.68 -6.12
C PHE A 67 17.22 -6.91 -5.81
N VAL A 68 17.61 -7.68 -4.80
CA VAL A 68 16.84 -8.84 -4.33
C VAL A 68 15.64 -8.40 -3.50
N ASP A 69 14.56 -9.16 -3.59
CA ASP A 69 13.32 -8.87 -2.85
C ASP A 69 13.35 -9.47 -1.44
N SER A 70 14.08 -10.57 -1.27
CA SER A 70 14.34 -11.18 0.03
C SER A 70 15.75 -11.73 0.05
N LEU A 71 16.39 -11.67 1.22
CA LEU A 71 17.71 -12.24 1.45
C LEU A 71 17.77 -12.84 2.85
N GLU A 72 18.28 -14.06 2.92
CA GLU A 72 18.53 -14.81 4.14
C GLU A 72 19.99 -15.26 4.15
N ILE A 73 20.69 -15.00 5.25
CA ILE A 73 22.03 -15.53 5.47
C ILE A 73 21.90 -16.92 6.07
N ILE A 74 22.52 -17.90 5.43
CA ILE A 74 22.40 -19.32 5.77
C ILE A 74 23.78 -19.98 5.89
N ASN A 75 23.81 -21.16 6.49
CA ASN A 75 24.97 -22.04 6.45
C ASN A 75 24.68 -23.27 5.58
N VAL A 76 25.47 -23.42 4.52
CA VAL A 76 25.44 -24.55 3.60
C VAL A 76 26.56 -25.51 3.97
N ASN A 77 26.20 -26.79 4.04
CA ASN A 77 27.12 -27.91 4.15
C ASN A 77 26.70 -28.99 3.12
N GLU A 78 27.41 -30.12 3.08
CA GLU A 78 27.15 -31.21 2.14
C GLU A 78 25.72 -31.79 2.21
N SER A 79 25.02 -31.62 3.33
CA SER A 79 23.65 -32.12 3.55
C SER A 79 22.56 -31.07 3.33
N TYR A 80 22.92 -29.83 2.95
CA TYR A 80 21.95 -28.76 2.74
C TYR A 80 21.08 -29.05 1.51
N THR A 81 19.76 -28.92 1.66
CA THR A 81 18.80 -29.15 0.57
C THR A 81 18.36 -27.81 -0.02
N PHE A 82 18.73 -27.56 -1.27
CA PHE A 82 18.36 -26.34 -1.97
C PHE A 82 16.94 -26.39 -2.52
N SER A 83 16.15 -25.34 -2.30
CA SER A 83 14.88 -25.15 -2.99
C SER A 83 15.12 -24.82 -4.47
N PRO A 84 14.36 -25.40 -5.42
CA PRO A 84 14.47 -25.04 -6.82
C PRO A 84 13.96 -23.62 -7.13
N GLU A 85 13.09 -23.06 -6.28
CA GLU A 85 12.42 -21.77 -6.49
C GLU A 85 13.24 -20.58 -5.98
N LYS A 86 14.29 -20.84 -5.19
CA LYS A 86 15.15 -19.79 -4.63
C LYS A 86 16.50 -19.76 -5.32
N ARG A 87 17.18 -18.63 -5.18
CA ARG A 87 18.55 -18.42 -5.66
C ARG A 87 19.53 -18.48 -4.51
N TYR A 88 20.75 -18.94 -4.78
CA TYR A 88 21.76 -19.14 -3.76
C TYR A 88 23.14 -18.71 -4.25
N ILE A 89 23.94 -18.15 -3.34
CA ILE A 89 25.38 -17.94 -3.51
C ILE A 89 26.08 -18.66 -2.36
N TYR A 90 27.05 -19.51 -2.67
CA TYR A 90 27.80 -20.32 -1.70
C TYR A 90 29.14 -20.78 -2.28
N VAL A 91 29.98 -21.36 -1.43
CA VAL A 91 31.17 -22.10 -1.86
C VAL A 91 30.90 -23.60 -1.71
N LYS A 92 31.25 -24.38 -2.73
CA LYS A 92 31.24 -25.85 -2.70
C LYS A 92 32.40 -26.38 -3.51
N ASP A 93 33.05 -27.44 -3.02
CA ASP A 93 34.22 -28.04 -3.67
C ASP A 93 35.32 -27.00 -3.97
N ASP A 94 35.61 -26.15 -2.98
CA ASP A 94 36.58 -25.03 -3.05
C ASP A 94 36.25 -23.95 -4.11
N SER A 95 35.09 -24.03 -4.75
CA SER A 95 34.69 -23.16 -5.86
C SER A 95 33.45 -22.31 -5.55
N PHE A 96 33.44 -21.10 -6.10
CA PHE A 96 32.32 -20.17 -5.99
C PHE A 96 31.15 -20.62 -6.89
N LYS A 97 29.98 -20.83 -6.28
CA LYS A 97 28.76 -21.30 -6.94
C LYS A 97 27.64 -20.27 -6.85
N ILE A 98 26.89 -20.12 -7.95
CA ILE A 98 25.58 -19.49 -7.93
C ILE A 98 24.54 -20.49 -8.42
N ARG A 99 23.45 -20.65 -7.68
CA ARG A 99 22.31 -21.48 -8.07
C ARG A 99 21.15 -20.59 -8.46
N LYS A 100 20.62 -20.76 -9.67
CA LYS A 100 19.46 -20.01 -10.21
C LYS A 100 18.46 -21.00 -10.79
N ASN A 101 17.20 -20.93 -10.36
CA ASN A 101 16.10 -21.77 -10.87
C ASN A 101 16.45 -23.28 -10.90
N GLY A 102 17.09 -23.77 -9.83
CA GLY A 102 17.53 -25.17 -9.71
C GLY A 102 18.81 -25.55 -10.48
N VAL A 103 19.37 -24.65 -11.29
CA VAL A 103 20.63 -24.86 -12.03
C VAL A 103 21.79 -24.29 -11.21
N GLU A 104 22.86 -25.07 -11.02
CA GLU A 104 24.09 -24.63 -10.36
C GLU A 104 25.13 -24.22 -11.42
N GLU A 105 25.69 -23.02 -11.29
CA GLU A 105 26.69 -22.46 -12.17
C GLU A 105 27.99 -22.14 -11.39
N SER A 106 29.12 -22.54 -11.97
CA SER A 106 30.45 -22.09 -11.57
C SER A 106 30.80 -20.81 -12.33
N ILE A 107 31.01 -19.69 -11.64
CA ILE A 107 31.22 -18.40 -12.34
C ILE A 107 32.71 -18.08 -12.57
N LEU A 108 33.62 -18.79 -11.90
CA LEU A 108 35.06 -18.49 -11.90
C LEU A 108 35.93 -19.62 -12.48
N GLU A 109 35.34 -20.49 -13.30
CA GLU A 109 35.91 -21.80 -13.72
C GLU A 109 37.14 -21.75 -14.64
N SER A 110 37.91 -20.65 -14.71
CA SER A 110 38.89 -20.45 -15.79
C SER A 110 40.27 -19.90 -15.44
N ILE A 111 40.63 -19.56 -14.19
CA ILE A 111 41.90 -18.81 -13.97
C ILE A 111 42.96 -19.57 -13.15
N SER A 112 42.62 -20.63 -12.42
CA SER A 112 43.64 -21.54 -11.84
C SER A 112 42.97 -22.75 -11.17
N ASN A 113 43.41 -23.97 -11.51
CA ASN A 113 42.95 -25.23 -10.90
C ASN A 113 43.25 -25.39 -9.40
N ASN A 114 43.82 -24.38 -8.73
CA ASN A 114 44.25 -24.42 -7.33
C ASN A 114 43.85 -23.15 -6.53
N ILE A 115 42.73 -22.50 -6.83
CA ILE A 115 42.21 -21.41 -5.98
C ILE A 115 41.12 -21.97 -5.08
N ILE A 116 41.29 -21.81 -3.77
CA ILE A 116 40.30 -22.16 -2.76
C ILE A 116 39.58 -20.88 -2.33
N PHE A 117 38.27 -20.83 -2.51
CA PHE A 117 37.45 -19.70 -2.05
C PHE A 117 36.88 -19.93 -0.66
N SER A 118 36.70 -18.85 0.10
CA SER A 118 35.79 -18.83 1.25
C SER A 118 34.93 -17.57 1.22
N LEU A 119 33.72 -17.70 1.75
CA LEU A 119 32.74 -16.62 1.87
C LEU A 119 32.28 -16.54 3.32
N GLU A 120 32.16 -15.31 3.81
CA GLU A 120 31.45 -15.01 5.03
C GLU A 120 30.50 -13.83 4.77
N PHE A 121 29.21 -14.04 5.00
CA PHE A 121 28.19 -13.01 4.97
C PHE A 121 27.87 -12.63 6.41
N ILE A 122 27.79 -11.33 6.68
CA ILE A 122 27.58 -10.78 8.01
C ILE A 122 26.45 -9.75 7.92
N ARG A 123 25.58 -9.74 8.92
CA ARG A 123 24.63 -8.65 9.14
C ARG A 123 25.03 -7.91 10.42
N ASP A 124 25.53 -6.68 10.27
CA ASP A 124 25.77 -5.77 11.41
C ASP A 124 24.43 -5.17 11.89
N LYS A 125 24.27 -4.99 13.20
CA LYS A 125 23.04 -4.49 13.85
C LYS A 125 22.64 -3.07 13.43
N LYS A 126 23.48 -2.38 12.64
CA LYS A 126 23.36 -0.96 12.30
C LYS A 126 22.55 -0.67 11.03
N GLY A 127 22.21 -1.69 10.23
CA GLY A 127 21.41 -1.50 9.02
C GLY A 127 20.72 -2.77 8.55
N ASP A 128 19.39 -2.79 8.60
CA ASP A 128 18.56 -3.96 8.24
C ASP A 128 18.62 -4.31 6.74
N ARG A 129 19.21 -3.42 5.93
CA ARG A 129 19.27 -3.50 4.47
C ARG A 129 20.71 -3.51 3.95
N VAL A 130 21.73 -3.53 4.81
CA VAL A 130 23.14 -3.55 4.41
C VAL A 130 23.71 -4.94 4.64
N LEU A 131 24.11 -5.60 3.57
CA LEU A 131 24.82 -6.87 3.62
C LEU A 131 26.33 -6.59 3.66
N TYR A 132 26.99 -7.05 4.71
CA TYR A 132 28.43 -7.11 4.80
C TYR A 132 28.88 -8.48 4.33
N PHE A 133 29.96 -8.57 3.56
CA PHE A 133 30.54 -9.86 3.24
C PHE A 133 32.04 -9.77 2.98
N GLU A 134 32.72 -10.86 3.31
CA GLU A 134 34.12 -11.09 3.03
C GLU A 134 34.24 -12.21 1.98
N VAL A 135 35.04 -11.96 0.95
CA VAL A 135 35.48 -12.99 0.01
C VAL A 135 36.97 -13.19 0.20
N SER A 136 37.40 -14.44 0.39
CA SER A 136 38.81 -14.80 0.39
C SER A 136 39.12 -15.82 -0.69
N ALA A 137 40.30 -15.71 -1.28
CA ALA A 137 40.84 -16.67 -2.24
C ALA A 137 42.29 -17.02 -1.88
N ASP A 138 42.59 -18.31 -1.77
CA ASP A 138 43.94 -18.83 -1.52
C ASP A 138 44.46 -19.61 -2.72
N ASN A 139 45.65 -19.26 -3.20
CA ASN A 139 46.42 -20.06 -4.15
C ASN A 139 47.76 -20.51 -3.52
N SER A 140 47.77 -21.70 -2.91
CA SER A 140 48.99 -22.31 -2.33
C SER A 140 49.71 -21.41 -1.31
N GLY A 141 48.96 -20.75 -0.42
CA GLY A 141 49.46 -19.83 0.60
C GLY A 141 49.50 -18.36 0.16
N ARG A 142 49.02 -18.04 -1.05
CA ARG A 142 48.84 -16.66 -1.53
C ARG A 142 47.38 -16.28 -1.34
N ILE A 143 47.10 -15.55 -0.27
CA ILE A 143 45.74 -15.19 0.12
C ILE A 143 45.42 -13.77 -0.35
N SER A 144 44.22 -13.58 -0.86
CA SER A 144 43.64 -12.27 -1.14
C SER A 144 42.22 -12.20 -0.59
N THR A 145 41.97 -11.18 0.23
CA THR A 145 40.67 -10.91 0.85
C THR A 145 40.08 -9.61 0.33
N VAL A 146 38.76 -9.56 0.14
CA VAL A 146 37.99 -8.37 -0.20
C VAL A 146 36.79 -8.28 0.74
N ASP A 147 36.74 -7.20 1.52
CA ASP A 147 35.56 -6.80 2.30
C ASP A 147 34.64 -5.95 1.43
N SER A 148 33.33 -6.13 1.58
CA SER A 148 32.35 -5.38 0.81
C SER A 148 31.06 -5.15 1.59
N GLU A 149 30.43 -4.02 1.30
CA GLU A 149 29.17 -3.61 1.89
C GLU A 149 28.21 -3.25 0.76
N VAL A 150 27.01 -3.83 0.79
CA VAL A 150 26.00 -3.61 -0.25
C VAL A 150 24.67 -3.29 0.41
N GLN A 151 24.16 -2.10 0.11
CA GLN A 151 22.79 -1.75 0.43
C GLN A 151 21.84 -2.43 -0.56
N ILE A 152 20.95 -3.27 -0.04
CA ILE A 152 19.88 -3.93 -0.77
C ILE A 152 18.73 -2.94 -0.91
N LEU A 153 18.34 -2.67 -2.16
CA LEU A 153 17.39 -1.60 -2.46
C LEU A 153 15.93 -2.07 -2.44
N ASN A 154 15.67 -3.37 -2.65
CA ASN A 154 14.31 -3.92 -2.79
C ASN A 154 13.81 -4.77 -1.60
N ILE A 155 14.55 -4.85 -0.50
CA ILE A 155 14.13 -5.59 0.70
C ILE A 155 13.37 -4.64 1.65
N GLU A 156 12.12 -4.91 1.98
CA GLU A 156 11.29 -4.12 2.91
C GLU A 156 11.14 -4.78 4.30
N ASP A 157 10.56 -4.04 5.25
CA ASP A 157 10.10 -4.26 6.65
C ASP A 157 10.76 -5.34 7.54
N VAL A 158 11.11 -6.50 6.99
CA VAL A 158 11.74 -7.61 7.73
C VAL A 158 13.27 -7.62 7.57
N GLY A 159 13.79 -6.84 6.61
CA GLY A 159 15.22 -6.72 6.34
C GLY A 159 15.88 -8.05 5.96
N ILE A 160 17.22 -8.09 6.02
CA ILE A 160 17.99 -9.32 5.84
C ILE A 160 17.68 -10.28 6.99
N LYS A 161 17.20 -11.48 6.66
CA LYS A 161 16.78 -12.48 7.66
C LYS A 161 17.95 -13.36 8.13
N PRO A 162 18.03 -13.66 9.44
CA PRO A 162 18.95 -14.67 9.94
C PRO A 162 18.46 -16.09 9.66
N MET A 163 19.41 -17.03 9.70
CA MET A 163 19.17 -18.48 9.69
C MET A 163 18.27 -18.96 10.84
N GLU A 164 18.31 -18.27 11.99
CA GLU A 164 17.53 -18.59 13.19
C GLU A 164 17.05 -17.28 13.84
N PRO A 165 15.84 -17.24 14.46
CA PRO A 165 15.27 -16.02 14.98
C PRO A 165 15.96 -15.58 16.29
N GLU A 166 17.12 -14.91 16.21
CA GLU A 166 17.74 -14.27 17.37
C GLU A 166 18.38 -12.89 17.09
N ASN A 167 18.36 -12.06 18.14
CA ASN A 167 18.61 -10.62 18.14
C ASN A 167 20.12 -10.25 18.24
N SER A 168 20.97 -10.99 17.53
CA SER A 168 22.43 -10.82 17.50
C SER A 168 22.97 -10.61 16.07
N ALA A 169 24.21 -10.13 15.95
CA ALA A 169 24.91 -10.16 14.67
C ALA A 169 25.06 -11.63 14.27
N PHE A 170 24.63 -11.97 13.06
CA PHE A 170 24.69 -13.34 12.54
C PHE A 170 25.58 -13.37 11.30
N SER A 171 26.34 -14.45 11.16
CA SER A 171 27.13 -14.74 9.97
C SER A 171 26.82 -16.12 9.40
N GLY A 172 27.10 -16.28 8.11
CA GLY A 172 26.93 -17.54 7.40
C GLY A 172 27.83 -17.63 6.17
N ASN A 173 28.07 -18.84 5.69
CA ASN A 173 28.92 -19.08 4.53
C ASN A 173 28.17 -19.01 3.17
N ALA A 174 26.87 -18.72 3.21
CA ALA A 174 26.01 -18.68 2.04
C ALA A 174 24.85 -17.72 2.22
N ILE A 175 24.22 -17.34 1.10
CA ILE A 175 22.96 -16.57 1.08
C ILE A 175 21.92 -17.26 0.21
N CYS A 176 20.68 -17.09 0.61
CA CYS A 176 19.47 -17.52 -0.07
C CYS A 176 18.61 -16.30 -0.37
N TYR A 177 18.20 -16.09 -1.62
CA TYR A 177 17.52 -14.88 -2.03
C TYR A 177 16.49 -15.11 -3.13
N THR A 178 15.58 -14.15 -3.28
CA THR A 178 14.58 -14.13 -4.37
C THR A 178 14.75 -12.87 -5.22
N ILE A 179 14.57 -13.02 -6.53
CA ILE A 179 14.44 -11.92 -7.47
C ILE A 179 13.20 -12.20 -8.29
N THR A 180 12.21 -11.34 -8.15
CA THR A 180 11.04 -11.24 -8.99
C THR A 180 11.42 -10.30 -10.13
N ASP A 181 11.09 -10.68 -11.35
CA ASP A 181 11.23 -9.81 -12.51
C ASP A 181 9.89 -9.16 -12.85
N ALA A 182 9.93 -8.09 -13.64
CA ALA A 182 8.72 -7.39 -14.06
C ALA A 182 7.74 -8.33 -14.78
N ALA A 183 8.24 -9.34 -15.53
CA ALA A 183 7.42 -10.31 -16.23
C ALA A 183 6.62 -11.20 -15.28
N SER A 184 7.21 -11.64 -14.18
CA SER A 184 6.54 -12.44 -13.15
C SER A 184 5.46 -11.63 -12.44
N VAL A 185 5.71 -10.34 -12.17
CA VAL A 185 4.69 -9.43 -11.59
C VAL A 185 3.56 -9.19 -12.59
N ALA A 186 3.88 -8.87 -13.84
CA ALA A 186 2.88 -8.64 -14.88
C ALA A 186 2.01 -9.89 -15.14
N ALA A 187 2.61 -11.08 -15.15
CA ALA A 187 1.89 -12.34 -15.33
C ALA A 187 0.97 -12.70 -14.14
N ALA A 188 1.25 -12.19 -12.94
CA ALA A 188 0.39 -12.39 -11.78
C ALA A 188 -0.90 -11.55 -11.83
N ILE A 189 -0.89 -10.44 -12.59
CA ILE A 189 -2.06 -9.58 -12.79
C ILE A 189 -2.93 -10.23 -13.88
N THR A 190 -3.99 -10.90 -13.44
CA THR A 190 -4.91 -11.66 -14.31
C THR A 190 -6.32 -11.08 -14.33
N SER A 191 -6.63 -10.15 -13.42
CA SER A 191 -7.88 -9.39 -13.34
C SER A 191 -7.69 -8.18 -12.42
N PHE A 192 -8.62 -7.24 -12.46
CA PHE A 192 -8.72 -6.11 -11.53
C PHE A 192 -10.19 -5.65 -11.44
N ASP A 193 -10.49 -4.76 -10.51
CA ASP A 193 -11.88 -4.35 -10.24
C ASP A 193 -12.43 -3.43 -11.32
N ASP A 194 -13.70 -3.65 -11.68
CA ASP A 194 -14.44 -2.76 -12.56
C ASP A 194 -14.58 -1.35 -11.93
N PRO A 195 -14.52 -0.26 -12.73
CA PRO A 195 -14.79 1.08 -12.23
C PRO A 195 -16.18 1.16 -11.61
N ALA A 196 -16.28 1.89 -10.48
CA ALA A 196 -17.57 2.22 -9.91
C ALA A 196 -18.44 3.02 -10.91
N GLN A 197 -19.75 3.01 -10.67
CA GLN A 197 -20.70 3.83 -11.41
C GLN A 197 -20.25 5.29 -11.46
N ASN A 198 -20.22 5.88 -12.66
CA ASN A 198 -19.76 7.25 -12.93
C ASN A 198 -18.32 7.57 -12.50
N ALA A 199 -17.46 6.56 -12.28
CA ALA A 199 -16.05 6.80 -11.99
C ALA A 199 -15.40 7.63 -13.11
N THR A 200 -14.59 8.61 -12.72
CA THR A 200 -13.83 9.47 -13.64
C THR A 200 -12.36 9.09 -13.73
N LYS A 201 -11.93 8.13 -12.90
CA LYS A 201 -10.57 7.59 -12.86
C LYS A 201 -10.61 6.08 -12.63
N LEU A 202 -9.69 5.37 -13.26
CA LEU A 202 -9.48 3.95 -13.08
C LEU A 202 -8.60 3.70 -11.86
N ASP A 203 -9.07 2.85 -10.95
CA ASP A 203 -8.22 2.28 -9.92
C ASP A 203 -7.33 1.20 -10.54
N LEU A 204 -6.02 1.45 -10.55
CA LEU A 204 -5.05 0.54 -11.16
C LEU A 204 -4.82 -0.70 -10.28
N PRO A 205 -4.48 -1.86 -10.88
CA PRO A 205 -4.07 -3.04 -10.12
C PRO A 205 -2.93 -2.73 -9.16
N THR A 206 -2.97 -3.29 -7.95
CA THR A 206 -1.85 -3.12 -7.00
C THR A 206 -0.64 -3.94 -7.44
N VAL A 207 0.55 -3.37 -7.29
CA VAL A 207 1.82 -4.06 -7.54
C VAL A 207 2.68 -4.06 -6.27
N PRO A 208 3.57 -5.07 -6.08
CA PRO A 208 4.48 -5.09 -4.95
C PRO A 208 5.35 -3.83 -4.90
N SER A 209 5.86 -3.51 -3.71
CA SER A 209 6.85 -2.44 -3.59
C SER A 209 8.08 -2.70 -4.47
N GLY A 210 8.67 -1.62 -4.98
CA GLY A 210 9.74 -1.68 -5.98
C GLY A 210 9.24 -1.79 -7.42
N TYR A 211 7.93 -1.81 -7.66
CA TYR A 211 7.33 -1.81 -8.99
C TYR A 211 6.36 -0.64 -9.15
N THR A 212 6.20 -0.19 -10.38
CA THR A 212 5.14 0.72 -10.80
C THR A 212 4.34 0.09 -11.92
N ILE A 213 3.09 0.51 -12.08
CA ILE A 213 2.20 0.05 -13.13
C ILE A 213 1.60 1.26 -13.85
N ALA A 214 1.44 1.15 -15.16
CA ALA A 214 0.77 2.14 -16.01
C ALA A 214 -0.02 1.43 -17.11
N ILE A 215 -1.07 2.09 -17.62
CA ILE A 215 -1.79 1.58 -18.79
C ILE A 215 -0.89 1.76 -20.01
N ASN A 216 -0.60 0.68 -20.72
CA ASN A 216 0.15 0.66 -21.96
C ASN A 216 -0.77 0.92 -23.15
N THR A 217 -1.87 0.18 -23.23
CA THR A 217 -2.85 0.28 -24.30
C THR A 217 -4.28 0.18 -23.79
N SER A 218 -5.20 0.79 -24.53
CA SER A 218 -6.65 0.69 -24.38
C SER A 218 -7.26 0.51 -25.76
N ASP A 219 -8.19 -0.45 -25.90
CA ASP A 219 -8.92 -0.65 -27.16
C ASP A 219 -10.01 0.42 -27.39
N LYS A 220 -10.40 1.17 -26.36
CA LYS A 220 -11.43 2.22 -26.36
C LYS A 220 -10.97 3.43 -25.54
N THR A 221 -10.08 4.22 -26.13
CA THR A 221 -9.50 5.43 -25.49
C THR A 221 -10.53 6.54 -25.21
N ASP A 222 -11.69 6.47 -25.84
CA ASP A 222 -12.84 7.35 -25.58
C ASP A 222 -13.60 6.97 -24.30
N VAL A 223 -13.41 5.76 -23.78
CA VAL A 223 -14.01 5.27 -22.53
C VAL A 223 -12.98 5.21 -21.40
N ILE A 224 -11.81 4.62 -21.65
CA ILE A 224 -10.67 4.64 -20.72
C ILE A 224 -9.42 5.07 -21.49
N ASP A 225 -8.88 6.24 -21.16
CA ASP A 225 -7.61 6.71 -21.72
C ASP A 225 -6.41 6.05 -21.01
N THR A 226 -5.26 6.06 -21.66
CA THR A 226 -3.97 5.53 -21.19
C THR A 226 -3.43 6.25 -19.94
N ASP A 227 -3.94 7.42 -19.60
CA ASP A 227 -3.62 8.07 -18.33
C ASP A 227 -4.51 7.59 -17.17
N GLY A 228 -5.46 6.70 -17.44
CA GLY A 228 -6.45 6.15 -16.49
C GLY A 228 -7.68 7.03 -16.31
N THR A 229 -7.88 8.07 -17.12
CA THR A 229 -9.13 8.84 -17.12
C THR A 229 -10.26 7.99 -17.68
N VAL A 230 -11.38 7.96 -16.96
CA VAL A 230 -12.57 7.21 -17.34
C VAL A 230 -13.65 8.20 -17.77
N ALA A 231 -14.21 7.97 -18.95
CA ALA A 231 -15.39 8.64 -19.46
C ALA A 231 -16.53 7.62 -19.53
N PRO A 232 -17.44 7.60 -18.54
CA PRO A 232 -18.54 6.65 -18.51
C PRO A 232 -19.36 6.68 -19.81
N PRO A 233 -19.53 5.54 -20.51
CA PRO A 233 -20.23 5.46 -21.79
C PRO A 233 -21.75 5.56 -21.61
N THR A 234 -22.54 5.71 -22.68
CA THR A 234 -24.02 5.71 -22.56
C THR A 234 -24.63 4.31 -22.41
N VAL A 235 -23.85 3.28 -22.71
CA VAL A 235 -24.21 1.87 -22.52
C VAL A 235 -23.02 1.18 -21.90
N ALA A 236 -23.25 0.29 -20.93
CA ALA A 236 -22.18 -0.45 -20.26
C ALA A 236 -21.27 -1.11 -21.31
N THR A 237 -19.98 -0.82 -21.25
CA THR A 237 -19.02 -1.16 -22.31
C THR A 237 -17.81 -1.85 -21.72
N THR A 238 -17.47 -3.02 -22.27
CA THR A 238 -16.23 -3.72 -21.94
C THR A 238 -15.05 -3.06 -22.67
N VAL A 239 -13.98 -2.76 -21.94
CA VAL A 239 -12.72 -2.20 -22.45
C VAL A 239 -11.61 -3.23 -22.21
N THR A 240 -10.74 -3.43 -23.20
CA THR A 240 -9.56 -4.28 -23.11
C THR A 240 -8.34 -3.42 -22.89
N LEU A 241 -7.60 -3.67 -21.80
CA LEU A 241 -6.40 -2.95 -21.40
C LEU A 241 -5.19 -3.88 -21.35
N VAL A 242 -4.01 -3.32 -21.64
CA VAL A 242 -2.72 -3.92 -21.30
C VAL A 242 -1.99 -2.95 -20.39
N PHE A 243 -1.38 -3.45 -19.32
CA PHE A 243 -0.58 -2.64 -18.40
C PHE A 243 0.90 -2.95 -18.58
N THR A 244 1.76 -1.94 -18.42
CA THR A 244 3.21 -2.13 -18.29
C THR A 244 3.59 -2.06 -16.83
N VAL A 245 4.19 -3.14 -16.32
CA VAL A 245 4.86 -3.16 -15.02
C VAL A 245 6.31 -2.77 -15.22
N THR A 246 6.79 -1.79 -14.45
CA THR A 246 8.19 -1.34 -14.45
C THR A 246 8.82 -1.64 -13.10
N LYS A 247 9.95 -2.34 -13.10
CA LYS A 247 10.77 -2.51 -11.90
C LYS A 247 11.56 -1.22 -11.66
N THR A 248 11.29 -0.53 -10.56
CA THR A 248 11.89 0.78 -10.25
C THR A 248 13.41 0.74 -10.11
N SER A 249 13.95 -0.43 -9.77
CA SER A 249 15.35 -0.57 -9.41
C SER A 249 16.32 -0.58 -10.60
N ASP A 250 15.88 -1.13 -11.73
CA ASP A 250 16.68 -1.26 -12.95
C ASP A 250 15.95 -0.77 -14.22
N GLY A 251 14.69 -0.35 -14.10
CA GLY A 251 13.87 0.14 -15.20
C GLY A 251 13.41 -0.95 -16.17
N THR A 252 13.60 -2.22 -15.84
CA THR A 252 13.10 -3.32 -16.68
C THR A 252 11.57 -3.33 -16.68
N THR A 253 10.98 -3.66 -17.83
CA THR A 253 9.53 -3.64 -18.01
C THR A 253 9.01 -4.97 -18.52
N ALA A 254 7.74 -5.24 -18.25
CA ALA A 254 6.98 -6.28 -18.90
C ALA A 254 5.51 -5.90 -18.96
N ASP A 255 4.83 -6.37 -19.99
CA ASP A 255 3.41 -6.13 -20.18
C ASP A 255 2.57 -7.29 -19.61
N THR A 256 1.39 -6.96 -19.10
CA THR A 256 0.39 -7.95 -18.69
C THR A 256 -0.18 -8.67 -19.93
N VAL A 257 -0.99 -9.69 -19.68
CA VAL A 257 -1.95 -10.15 -20.69
C VAL A 257 -3.00 -9.07 -20.95
N GLU A 258 -3.81 -9.24 -22.00
CA GLU A 258 -5.01 -8.43 -22.22
C GLU A 258 -6.01 -8.67 -21.07
N LEU A 259 -6.45 -7.59 -20.42
CA LEU A 259 -7.40 -7.62 -19.31
C LEU A 259 -8.67 -6.88 -19.72
N GLU A 260 -9.81 -7.55 -19.59
CA GLU A 260 -11.11 -6.95 -19.84
C GLU A 260 -11.69 -6.35 -18.56
N VAL A 261 -12.27 -5.16 -18.69
CA VAL A 261 -12.96 -4.44 -17.60
C VAL A 261 -14.29 -3.89 -18.09
N LEU A 262 -15.34 -4.00 -17.30
CA LEU A 262 -16.66 -3.48 -17.63
C LEU A 262 -16.83 -2.08 -17.06
N VAL A 263 -16.99 -1.08 -17.94
CA VAL A 263 -17.33 0.29 -17.52
C VAL A 263 -18.85 0.46 -17.52
N PRO A 264 -19.49 0.75 -16.37
CA PRO A 264 -20.93 0.98 -16.30
C PRO A 264 -21.38 2.17 -17.14
N ALA A 265 -22.62 2.15 -17.63
CA ALA A 265 -23.19 3.27 -18.37
C ALA A 265 -23.33 4.51 -17.46
N TYR A 266 -23.03 5.72 -17.94
CA TYR A 266 -23.27 6.96 -17.23
C TYR A 266 -24.71 7.09 -16.76
N ILE A 267 -24.88 7.48 -15.50
CA ILE A 267 -26.16 7.79 -14.90
C ILE A 267 -26.13 9.25 -14.45
N ASP A 268 -27.09 10.06 -14.89
CA ASP A 268 -27.27 11.41 -14.37
C ASP A 268 -28.16 11.34 -13.12
N PHE A 269 -27.55 11.35 -11.94
CA PHE A 269 -28.27 11.27 -10.68
C PHE A 269 -28.97 12.59 -10.35
N ILE A 270 -30.20 12.51 -9.84
CA ILE A 270 -30.86 13.69 -9.27
C ILE A 270 -30.07 14.18 -8.05
N SER A 271 -29.83 15.49 -7.98
CA SER A 271 -29.30 16.12 -6.76
C SER A 271 -30.42 16.35 -5.75
N PHE A 272 -30.17 15.99 -4.49
CA PHE A 272 -31.04 16.31 -3.36
C PHE A 272 -30.66 17.62 -2.65
N ASP A 273 -29.76 18.41 -3.24
CA ASP A 273 -29.39 19.71 -2.68
C ASP A 273 -30.60 20.62 -2.56
N GLY A 274 -30.87 21.08 -1.34
CA GLY A 274 -32.01 21.93 -1.02
C GLY A 274 -33.27 21.18 -0.58
N VAL A 275 -33.29 19.84 -0.65
CA VAL A 275 -34.33 19.05 0.01
C VAL A 275 -34.19 19.21 1.52
N GLY A 276 -35.28 19.58 2.19
CA GLY A 276 -35.28 19.92 3.61
C GLY A 276 -36.45 19.28 4.36
N ILE A 277 -36.47 19.42 5.68
CA ILE A 277 -37.63 19.09 6.50
C ILE A 277 -38.20 20.34 7.15
N ASN A 278 -39.52 20.41 7.23
CA ASN A 278 -40.24 21.38 8.02
C ASN A 278 -41.26 20.66 8.90
N ILE A 279 -40.82 20.32 10.10
CA ILE A 279 -41.62 19.53 11.05
C ILE A 279 -42.87 20.28 11.49
N ALA A 280 -42.76 21.58 11.74
CA ALA A 280 -43.90 22.41 12.12
C ALA A 280 -45.00 22.46 11.04
N ALA A 281 -44.62 22.44 9.76
CA ALA A 281 -45.55 22.40 8.64
C ALA A 281 -45.96 20.98 8.21
N GLY A 282 -45.29 19.94 8.73
CA GLY A 282 -45.53 18.55 8.35
C GLY A 282 -45.18 18.26 6.89
N ILE A 283 -44.10 18.82 6.37
CA ILE A 283 -43.67 18.63 4.98
C ILE A 283 -42.16 18.34 4.86
N ILE A 284 -41.81 17.58 3.82
CA ILE A 284 -40.46 17.53 3.26
C ILE A 284 -40.41 18.57 2.12
N ASP A 285 -39.53 19.55 2.24
CA ASP A 285 -39.41 20.69 1.33
C ASP A 285 -38.65 20.31 0.04
N ASN A 286 -38.97 20.97 -1.07
CA ASN A 286 -38.27 20.88 -2.38
C ASN A 286 -38.17 19.46 -2.96
N THR A 287 -39.27 18.71 -2.89
CA THR A 287 -39.36 17.35 -3.42
C THR A 287 -39.90 17.32 -4.86
N THR A 288 -39.63 16.26 -5.61
CA THR A 288 -40.18 16.03 -6.96
C THR A 288 -40.87 14.66 -7.06
N PHE A 289 -41.64 14.42 -8.12
CA PHE A 289 -42.25 13.10 -8.37
C PHE A 289 -41.24 11.98 -8.68
N GLU A 290 -39.98 12.33 -8.94
CA GLU A 290 -38.91 11.37 -9.20
C GLU A 290 -38.27 10.89 -7.89
N MET A 291 -38.70 11.41 -6.74
CA MET A 291 -38.20 11.04 -5.42
C MET A 291 -39.13 10.09 -4.67
N GLU A 292 -38.53 9.27 -3.81
CA GLU A 292 -39.22 8.56 -2.74
C GLU A 292 -38.66 9.01 -1.39
N TYR A 293 -39.44 8.86 -0.32
CA TYR A 293 -39.04 9.17 1.04
C TYR A 293 -39.29 8.00 2.00
N ASN A 294 -38.54 7.97 3.09
CA ASN A 294 -38.65 6.97 4.14
C ASN A 294 -38.43 7.64 5.51
N LEU A 295 -39.38 7.42 6.44
CA LEU A 295 -39.41 8.05 7.77
C LEU A 295 -39.04 7.08 8.90
N ASP A 296 -38.86 5.79 8.59
CA ASP A 296 -38.55 4.70 9.52
C ASP A 296 -37.29 3.90 9.11
N GLY A 297 -36.41 4.54 8.32
CA GLY A 297 -35.24 3.95 7.69
C GLY A 297 -34.03 3.69 8.56
N GLY A 298 -34.16 3.71 9.89
CA GLY A 298 -33.03 3.50 10.79
C GLY A 298 -31.90 4.51 10.57
N SER A 299 -30.65 4.13 10.87
CA SER A 299 -29.48 5.02 10.74
C SER A 299 -28.79 5.00 9.38
N ASP A 300 -29.16 4.07 8.50
CA ASP A 300 -28.51 3.85 7.20
C ASP A 300 -29.50 3.81 6.02
N GLY A 301 -30.79 4.03 6.25
CA GLY A 301 -31.83 4.04 5.22
C GLY A 301 -32.21 2.63 4.72
N SER A 302 -31.65 1.58 5.31
CA SER A 302 -31.82 0.19 4.83
C SER A 302 -33.12 -0.47 5.29
N SER A 303 -33.74 0.04 6.37
CA SER A 303 -35.02 -0.46 6.90
C SER A 303 -36.20 0.40 6.48
N GLY A 304 -37.41 0.05 6.94
CA GLY A 304 -38.59 0.89 6.74
C GLY A 304 -39.23 0.76 5.36
N SER A 305 -40.19 1.63 5.09
CA SER A 305 -40.96 1.65 3.84
C SER A 305 -40.70 2.92 3.05
N TRP A 306 -40.52 2.76 1.74
CA TRP A 306 -40.35 3.87 0.80
C TRP A 306 -41.69 4.25 0.19
N PHE A 307 -41.96 5.55 0.14
CA PHE A 307 -43.19 6.14 -0.38
C PHE A 307 -42.86 7.18 -1.43
N SER A 308 -43.65 7.28 -2.50
CA SER A 308 -43.45 8.30 -3.53
C SER A 308 -43.67 9.72 -2.97
N ALA A 309 -42.79 10.64 -3.34
CA ALA A 309 -42.87 12.05 -2.97
C ALA A 309 -43.85 12.82 -3.89
N SER A 310 -44.21 14.03 -3.45
CA SER A 310 -45.01 14.99 -4.22
C SER A 310 -44.15 16.14 -4.74
N GLU A 311 -44.56 16.76 -5.84
CA GLU A 311 -43.86 17.91 -6.43
C GLU A 311 -43.93 19.17 -5.55
N GLY A 312 -42.81 19.86 -5.44
CA GLY A 312 -42.65 21.06 -4.62
C GLY A 312 -42.44 20.71 -3.15
N ASN A 313 -43.45 20.14 -2.49
CA ASN A 313 -43.39 19.74 -1.08
C ASN A 313 -44.18 18.45 -0.84
N THR A 314 -43.67 17.56 0.00
CA THR A 314 -44.31 16.28 0.33
C THR A 314 -44.90 16.32 1.73
N PRO A 315 -46.24 16.28 1.89
CA PRO A 315 -46.87 16.20 3.20
C PRO A 315 -46.59 14.89 3.91
N VAL A 316 -46.14 14.96 5.15
CA VAL A 316 -45.77 13.81 5.98
C VAL A 316 -46.14 14.02 7.45
N THR A 317 -46.27 12.92 8.19
CA THR A 317 -46.29 12.94 9.66
C THR A 317 -44.95 12.45 10.16
N PHE A 318 -44.13 13.37 10.68
CA PHE A 318 -42.80 13.03 11.17
C PHE A 318 -42.85 12.18 12.44
N VAL A 319 -41.91 11.24 12.53
CA VAL A 319 -41.63 10.43 13.72
C VAL A 319 -40.17 10.63 14.14
N PRO A 320 -39.80 10.31 15.40
CA PRO A 320 -38.40 10.36 15.82
C PRO A 320 -37.54 9.42 14.97
N GLY A 321 -36.42 9.92 14.43
CA GLY A 321 -35.57 9.15 13.53
C GLY A 321 -34.94 9.97 12.41
N HIS A 322 -34.47 9.26 11.37
CA HIS A 322 -33.89 9.85 10.18
C HIS A 322 -34.96 9.96 9.10
N VAL A 323 -34.89 11.03 8.30
CA VAL A 323 -35.71 11.21 7.10
C VAL A 323 -34.80 10.95 5.92
N TRP A 324 -35.09 9.91 5.16
CA TRP A 324 -34.34 9.56 3.97
C TRP A 324 -35.14 9.93 2.73
N VAL A 325 -34.44 10.40 1.71
CA VAL A 325 -34.95 10.56 0.35
C VAL A 325 -34.07 9.78 -0.61
N ARG A 326 -34.65 9.28 -1.70
CA ARG A 326 -33.89 8.63 -2.77
C ARG A 326 -34.55 8.87 -4.11
N GLU A 327 -33.82 8.56 -5.16
CA GLU A 327 -34.33 8.61 -6.52
C GLU A 327 -35.13 7.34 -6.84
N THR A 328 -36.24 7.49 -7.53
CA THR A 328 -37.14 6.38 -7.88
C THR A 328 -36.49 5.43 -8.88
N GLU A 329 -35.84 5.98 -9.90
CA GLU A 329 -35.18 5.19 -10.96
C GLU A 329 -33.87 4.55 -10.46
N TYR A 330 -33.14 5.26 -9.58
CA TYR A 330 -31.88 4.81 -9.00
C TYR A 330 -31.90 4.82 -7.47
N PRO A 331 -32.50 3.81 -6.81
CA PRO A 331 -32.64 3.76 -5.35
C PRO A 331 -31.33 3.81 -4.54
N SER A 332 -30.19 3.55 -5.18
CA SER A 332 -28.86 3.71 -4.58
C SER A 332 -28.46 5.18 -4.39
N ASN A 333 -29.03 6.09 -5.18
CA ASN A 333 -28.92 7.53 -4.99
C ASN A 333 -29.86 7.95 -3.85
N MET A 334 -29.38 7.79 -2.63
CA MET A 334 -30.13 8.02 -1.40
C MET A 334 -29.40 9.02 -0.50
N HIS A 335 -30.17 9.89 0.14
CA HIS A 335 -29.67 10.99 0.96
C HIS A 335 -30.43 11.07 2.29
N TRP A 336 -29.71 11.26 3.40
CA TRP A 336 -30.32 11.57 4.69
C TRP A 336 -30.58 13.08 4.80
N VAL A 337 -31.86 13.46 4.81
CA VAL A 337 -32.28 14.83 5.03
C VAL A 337 -32.07 15.20 6.51
N GLN A 338 -31.06 16.05 6.76
CA GLN A 338 -30.68 16.48 8.09
C GLN A 338 -31.62 17.57 8.63
N PRO A 339 -31.74 17.72 9.97
CA PRO A 339 -31.13 16.90 11.02
C PRO A 339 -31.92 15.61 11.34
N ARG A 340 -31.36 14.76 12.21
CA ARG A 340 -32.11 13.65 12.83
C ARG A 340 -33.19 14.25 13.74
N ILE A 341 -34.39 13.70 13.68
CA ILE A 341 -35.52 14.11 14.50
C ILE A 341 -35.43 13.42 15.86
N ASP A 342 -35.30 14.21 16.92
CA ASP A 342 -35.30 13.71 18.29
C ASP A 342 -36.71 13.35 18.76
N SER A 343 -36.79 12.49 19.78
CA SER A 343 -38.04 12.23 20.48
C SER A 343 -38.65 13.53 21.03
N PRO A 344 -39.99 13.65 21.09
CA PRO A 344 -40.66 14.78 21.72
C PRO A 344 -40.07 15.08 23.11
N ALA A 345 -39.75 16.35 23.35
CA ALA A 345 -39.31 16.81 24.66
C ALA A 345 -40.40 16.55 25.71
N GLU A 346 -40.01 16.51 26.98
CA GLU A 346 -40.95 16.43 28.10
C GLU A 346 -41.94 17.62 28.09
N PRO A 347 -43.14 17.47 28.68
CA PRO A 347 -44.11 18.55 28.74
C PRO A 347 -43.56 19.79 29.47
N PRO A 348 -43.99 21.00 29.08
CA PRO A 348 -43.60 22.21 29.79
C PRO A 348 -44.29 22.26 31.17
N ASP A 349 -43.59 22.80 32.17
CA ASP A 349 -44.13 22.97 33.53
C ASP A 349 -45.03 24.23 33.59
N VAL A 350 -46.31 24.05 33.28
CA VAL A 350 -47.32 25.11 33.11
C VAL A 350 -48.54 24.83 33.99
N TYR A 351 -49.09 25.89 34.57
CA TYR A 351 -50.28 25.88 35.43
C TYR A 351 -51.28 26.94 34.99
N LEU A 352 -52.54 26.78 35.37
CA LEU A 352 -53.51 27.87 35.31
C LEU A 352 -53.36 28.77 36.54
N SER A 353 -53.49 30.09 36.35
CA SER A 353 -53.44 31.05 37.46
C SER A 353 -54.56 30.81 38.48
N HIS A 354 -55.75 30.38 38.01
CA HIS A 354 -56.89 30.06 38.85
C HIS A 354 -57.74 28.93 38.22
N ASP A 355 -58.36 28.12 39.07
CA ASP A 355 -59.25 27.03 38.66
C ASP A 355 -60.71 27.52 38.66
N ASN A 356 -61.57 26.92 37.83
CA ASN A 356 -63.00 27.25 37.76
C ASN A 356 -63.30 28.72 37.40
N LYS A 357 -62.53 29.33 36.49
CA LYS A 357 -62.66 30.74 36.07
C LYS A 357 -62.62 30.89 34.55
N GLN A 358 -63.39 31.85 34.03
CA GLN A 358 -63.47 32.11 32.58
C GLN A 358 -62.24 32.87 32.02
N ASP A 359 -61.40 33.41 32.91
CA ASP A 359 -60.30 34.32 32.60
C ASP A 359 -58.95 33.82 33.18
N ALA A 360 -58.79 32.50 33.31
CA ALA A 360 -57.53 31.93 33.76
C ALA A 360 -56.42 32.19 32.73
N THR A 361 -55.19 32.38 33.22
CA THR A 361 -53.99 32.60 32.40
C THR A 361 -52.96 31.50 32.63
N PHE A 362 -52.05 31.30 31.67
CA PHE A 362 -51.01 30.27 31.76
C PHE A 362 -49.79 30.78 32.52
N MET A 363 -49.33 30.02 33.52
CA MET A 363 -48.27 30.40 34.47
C MET A 363 -47.15 29.35 34.48
N LYS A 364 -45.89 29.79 34.45
CA LYS A 364 -44.71 28.91 34.46
C LYS A 364 -44.39 28.43 35.87
N PHE A 365 -44.03 27.16 36.01
CA PHE A 365 -43.50 26.51 37.23
C PHE A 365 -44.42 26.45 38.45
N SER A 366 -45.40 27.36 38.57
CA SER A 366 -46.44 27.33 39.61
C SER A 366 -47.60 28.28 39.26
N LYS A 367 -48.75 28.13 39.92
CA LYS A 367 -49.90 29.04 39.77
C LYS A 367 -49.59 30.51 40.05
N ASN A 368 -48.61 30.79 40.91
CA ASN A 368 -48.15 32.15 41.26
C ASN A 368 -46.86 32.55 40.53
N GLY A 369 -46.51 31.81 39.46
CA GLY A 369 -45.29 32.02 38.70
C GLY A 369 -45.31 33.26 37.81
N THR A 370 -44.43 33.27 36.81
CA THR A 370 -44.48 34.27 35.73
C THR A 370 -45.41 33.76 34.65
N GLN A 371 -46.20 34.64 34.04
CA GLN A 371 -47.07 34.27 32.93
C GLN A 371 -46.27 33.76 31.73
N VAL A 372 -46.84 32.79 31.01
CA VAL A 372 -46.36 32.36 29.69
C VAL A 372 -46.54 33.52 28.71
N ASN A 373 -45.57 33.71 27.82
CA ASN A 373 -45.53 34.75 26.81
C ASN A 373 -45.28 34.17 25.42
N ALA A 374 -45.37 35.02 24.39
CA ALA A 374 -45.23 34.59 23.00
C ALA A 374 -43.85 33.98 22.68
N ASP A 375 -42.79 34.41 23.37
CA ASP A 375 -41.41 33.94 23.13
C ASP A 375 -41.15 32.54 23.70
N ASP A 376 -42.04 32.01 24.56
CA ASP A 376 -41.95 30.65 25.09
C ASP A 376 -42.27 29.58 24.03
N GLY A 377 -42.97 29.95 22.96
CA GLY A 377 -43.34 29.04 21.88
C GLY A 377 -44.28 27.92 22.34
N TYR A 378 -45.15 28.20 23.32
CA TYR A 378 -46.12 27.23 23.80
C TYR A 378 -47.44 27.36 23.03
N GLU A 379 -48.13 26.24 22.86
CA GLU A 379 -49.48 26.18 22.33
C GLU A 379 -50.37 25.40 23.29
N TYR A 380 -51.66 25.74 23.29
CA TYR A 380 -52.67 25.10 24.12
C TYR A 380 -53.84 24.58 23.29
N LYS A 381 -54.57 23.64 23.86
CA LYS A 381 -55.78 23.09 23.26
C LYS A 381 -56.83 22.92 24.33
N VAL A 382 -58.08 23.26 23.98
CA VAL A 382 -59.25 23.07 24.84
C VAL A 382 -60.11 21.98 24.24
N ASN A 383 -60.35 20.91 25.01
CA ASN A 383 -61.09 19.74 24.58
C ASN A 383 -60.51 19.15 23.27
N SER A 384 -61.30 19.09 22.21
CA SER A 384 -60.90 18.58 20.89
C SER A 384 -60.73 19.67 19.83
N ALA A 385 -60.55 20.93 20.25
CA ALA A 385 -60.25 22.03 19.34
C ALA A 385 -58.86 21.89 18.68
N ASP A 386 -58.54 22.77 17.74
CA ASP A 386 -57.17 22.89 17.21
C ASP A 386 -56.24 23.54 18.22
N TRP A 387 -54.93 23.29 18.08
CA TRP A 387 -53.90 23.95 18.87
C TRP A 387 -53.87 25.45 18.55
N ALA A 388 -53.79 26.27 19.60
CA ALA A 388 -53.67 27.72 19.51
C ALA A 388 -52.41 28.20 20.24
N ASP A 389 -51.72 29.18 19.66
CA ASP A 389 -50.52 29.76 20.26
C ASP A 389 -50.87 30.50 21.56
N ILE A 390 -50.03 30.32 22.60
CA ILE A 390 -50.11 31.12 23.82
C ILE A 390 -49.30 32.41 23.59
N MET A 391 -50.03 33.51 23.42
CA MET A 391 -49.48 34.87 23.33
C MET A 391 -49.48 35.56 24.70
N ASN A 392 -48.95 36.78 24.76
CA ASN A 392 -49.06 37.63 25.94
C ASN A 392 -50.54 37.83 26.33
N ASP A 393 -50.84 37.68 27.62
CA ASP A 393 -52.19 37.83 28.20
C ASP A 393 -53.26 36.89 27.64
N THR A 394 -52.84 35.75 27.07
CA THR A 394 -53.78 34.71 26.64
C THR A 394 -54.57 34.19 27.84
N VAL A 395 -55.89 34.29 27.73
CA VAL A 395 -56.86 33.78 28.70
C VAL A 395 -57.54 32.52 28.18
N VAL A 396 -57.92 31.62 29.09
CA VAL A 396 -58.64 30.38 28.80
C VAL A 396 -59.75 30.17 29.82
N ASP A 397 -60.87 29.62 29.35
CA ASP A 397 -62.00 29.28 30.21
C ASP A 397 -61.78 27.92 30.90
N SER A 398 -61.51 27.95 32.20
CA SER A 398 -61.41 26.79 33.10
C SER A 398 -62.68 26.58 33.94
N SER A 399 -63.82 27.19 33.59
CA SER A 399 -65.03 27.14 34.42
C SER A 399 -65.94 25.91 34.21
N ASN A 400 -65.64 25.08 33.21
CA ASN A 400 -66.56 24.05 32.71
C ASN A 400 -65.98 22.62 32.74
N GLN A 401 -64.97 22.34 33.58
CA GLN A 401 -64.24 21.06 33.58
C GLN A 401 -63.68 20.73 32.19
N ASN A 402 -63.07 21.74 31.55
CA ASN A 402 -62.51 21.58 30.22
C ASN A 402 -61.24 20.74 30.29
N THR A 403 -60.95 19.99 29.22
CA THR A 403 -59.60 19.43 29.07
C THR A 403 -58.70 20.50 28.50
N ILE A 404 -57.86 21.13 29.33
CA ILE A 404 -56.89 22.14 28.95
C ILE A 404 -55.51 21.52 29.05
N ILE A 405 -54.84 21.38 27.90
CA ILE A 405 -53.49 20.84 27.80
C ILE A 405 -52.59 21.82 27.06
N VAL A 406 -51.31 21.79 27.40
CA VAL A 406 -50.27 22.66 26.84
C VAL A 406 -49.11 21.81 26.34
N ARG A 407 -48.41 22.29 25.31
CA ARG A 407 -47.12 21.73 24.87
C ARG A 407 -46.23 22.83 24.29
N VAL A 408 -44.95 22.53 24.16
CA VAL A 408 -44.03 23.33 23.33
C VAL A 408 -44.35 23.05 21.87
N LYS A 409 -44.56 24.10 21.09
CA LYS A 409 -44.87 24.02 19.66
C LYS A 409 -43.71 23.40 18.88
N ALA A 410 -44.03 22.64 17.83
CA ALA A 410 -43.03 22.16 16.90
C ALA A 410 -42.28 23.32 16.23
N THR A 411 -41.01 23.12 15.93
CA THR A 411 -40.22 24.05 15.11
C THR A 411 -39.92 23.41 13.75
N GLN A 412 -39.17 24.09 12.88
CA GLN A 412 -38.77 23.51 11.60
C GLN A 412 -38.03 22.18 11.76
N THR A 413 -37.26 22.00 12.85
CA THR A 413 -36.39 20.85 13.06
C THR A 413 -36.66 20.06 14.34
N LYS A 414 -37.68 20.42 15.14
CA LYS A 414 -38.07 19.69 16.35
C LYS A 414 -39.56 19.37 16.35
N LEU A 415 -39.89 18.15 16.78
CA LEU A 415 -41.27 17.78 17.11
C LEU A 415 -41.79 18.65 18.26
N ALA A 416 -43.11 18.80 18.33
CA ALA A 416 -43.77 19.36 19.50
C ALA A 416 -43.42 18.52 20.74
N SER A 417 -43.39 19.13 21.92
CA SER A 417 -43.20 18.36 23.16
C SER A 417 -44.38 17.43 23.42
N GLN A 418 -44.20 16.52 24.36
CA GLN A 418 -45.32 15.83 24.99
C GLN A 418 -46.30 16.85 25.60
N GLU A 419 -47.56 16.43 25.71
CA GLU A 419 -48.66 17.22 26.25
C GLU A 419 -48.62 17.20 27.79
N THR A 420 -48.97 18.31 28.45
CA THR A 420 -49.16 18.33 29.89
C THR A 420 -50.32 17.41 30.31
N ALA A 421 -50.39 17.07 31.60
CA ALA A 421 -51.64 16.61 32.18
C ALA A 421 -52.74 17.69 32.03
N ASN A 422 -54.00 17.30 32.24
CA ASN A 422 -55.10 18.27 32.27
C ASN A 422 -54.82 19.34 33.33
N LEU A 423 -54.90 20.61 32.94
CA LEU A 423 -54.61 21.74 33.82
C LEU A 423 -55.82 22.25 34.62
N ASP A 424 -57.05 21.91 34.19
CA ASP A 424 -58.31 22.26 34.88
C ASP A 424 -58.73 21.17 35.90
#